data_AF-A0ABD1PL28-F1
#
_entry.id   AF-A0ABD1PL28-F1
#
_cell.length_a   1.000
_cell.length_b   1.000
_cell.length_c   1.000
_cell.angle_alpha   90.00
_cell.angle_beta   90.00
_cell.angle_gamma   90.00
#
_symmetry.space_group_name_H-M   'P 1'
#
loop_
_entity.id
_entity.type
_entity.pdbx_description
1 polymer ?
#
loop_
_entity_poly.entity_id
_entity_poly.type
_entity_poly.pdbx_seq_one_letter_code
_entity_poly.pdbx_strand_id
1 'polypeptide(L)'
;MIEQQILKKMKLKTLLAHRREPKQTKTEGRIERLTKGDDDDDSSLYLIKVCIHLLLTFDFASITDAIPVNRNYVKQFLAAQNAARSALRLPPMVWDARLAHYAEWYANLRRGDCVLEHSNGPYGENIFCGSGKGWTPAQAAAAWVSEKRSYNYRSNSCAYGQQCGHYTQIVWRETRRIGCARVSCYGGRGVFMICNYDPPGNYIGERPY
;
A
#
# COMPACT_ATOMS: atom_id res chain seq x y z
N MET A 1 23.76 -27.06 6.90
CA MET A 1 24.33 -26.35 5.73
C MET A 1 23.68 -25.00 5.42
N ILE A 2 22.42 -24.76 5.82
CA ILE A 2 21.72 -23.47 5.60
C ILE A 2 22.11 -22.41 6.64
N GLU A 3 22.36 -22.79 7.89
CA GLU A 3 22.76 -21.85 8.96
C GLU A 3 24.09 -21.13 8.70
N GLN A 4 25.06 -21.81 8.05
CA GLN A 4 26.35 -21.22 7.68
C GLN A 4 26.22 -20.16 6.56
N GLN A 5 25.18 -20.24 5.73
CA GLN A 5 24.91 -19.24 4.69
C GLN A 5 24.24 -17.98 5.25
N ILE A 6 23.42 -18.11 6.30
CA ILE A 6 22.77 -16.99 6.97
C ILE A 6 23.81 -16.17 7.76
N LEU A 7 24.74 -16.85 8.45
CA LEU A 7 25.80 -16.19 9.23
C LEU A 7 26.81 -15.42 8.34
N LYS A 8 27.10 -15.93 7.13
CA LYS A 8 27.92 -15.21 6.14
C LYS A 8 27.23 -13.96 5.60
N LYS A 9 25.91 -13.99 5.38
CA LYS A 9 25.14 -12.82 4.91
C LYS A 9 25.00 -11.75 5.98
N MET A 10 24.91 -12.12 7.26
CA MET A 10 24.88 -11.15 8.37
C MET A 10 26.24 -10.46 8.58
N LYS A 11 27.35 -11.20 8.53
CA LYS A 11 28.70 -10.61 8.67
C LYS A 11 29.05 -9.65 7.52
N LEU A 12 28.55 -9.88 6.30
CA LEU A 12 28.78 -8.99 5.16
C LEU A 12 28.01 -7.65 5.28
N LYS A 13 26.83 -7.65 5.93
CA LYS A 13 26.06 -6.41 6.19
C LYS A 13 26.73 -5.53 7.25
N THR A 14 27.39 -6.12 8.25
CA THR A 14 28.10 -5.36 9.30
C THR A 14 29.37 -4.67 8.77
N LEU A 15 30.06 -5.27 7.80
CA LEU A 15 31.28 -4.69 7.20
C LEU A 15 31.03 -3.51 6.24
N LEU A 16 29.79 -3.32 5.75
CA LEU A 16 29.43 -2.23 4.84
C LEU A 16 28.88 -0.98 5.55
N ALA A 17 28.65 -1.03 6.87
CA ALA A 17 28.11 0.08 7.66
C ALA A 17 29.19 0.97 8.34
N HIS A 18 30.47 0.83 7.96
CA HIS A 18 31.59 1.52 8.63
C HIS A 18 32.51 2.34 7.72
N ARG A 19 31.95 2.98 6.67
CA ARG A 19 32.67 4.04 5.95
C ARG A 19 31.74 5.20 5.58
N ARG A 20 31.79 6.25 6.42
CA ARG A 20 32.03 7.68 6.08
C ARG A 20 31.38 8.56 7.14
N GLU A 21 32.13 8.89 8.18
CA GLU A 21 31.90 10.13 8.93
C GLU A 21 32.49 11.31 8.13
N PRO A 22 31.78 12.45 7.99
CA PRO A 22 32.38 13.68 7.53
C PRO A 22 33.20 14.33 8.66
N LYS A 23 34.46 14.66 8.35
CA LYS A 23 35.39 15.37 9.24
C LYS A 23 34.83 16.76 9.59
N GLN A 24 34.66 17.05 10.88
CA GLN A 24 34.49 18.41 11.40
C GLN A 24 35.76 19.24 11.11
N THR A 25 35.61 20.28 10.30
CA THR A 25 36.63 21.32 10.13
C THR A 25 36.49 22.36 11.24
N LYS A 26 37.60 22.59 11.96
CA LYS A 26 37.79 23.62 12.98
C LYS A 26 37.44 25.01 12.44
N THR A 27 36.41 25.61 13.02
CA THR A 27 36.15 27.06 12.93
C THR A 27 35.70 27.62 14.28
N GLU A 28 36.19 27.05 15.38
CA GLU A 28 36.01 27.56 16.74
C GLU A 28 37.31 28.21 17.19
N GLY A 29 37.41 29.52 17.00
CA GLY A 29 38.57 30.29 17.43
C GLY A 29 38.50 31.80 17.17
N ARG A 30 37.33 32.33 16.76
CA ARG A 30 37.19 33.75 16.43
C ARG A 30 35.81 34.33 16.76
N ILE A 31 35.22 33.94 17.89
CA ILE A 31 33.99 34.58 18.40
C ILE A 31 34.14 35.06 19.87
N GLU A 32 35.22 34.70 20.56
CA GLU A 32 35.39 35.02 21.99
C GLU A 32 36.09 36.37 22.25
N ARG A 33 35.80 37.40 21.45
CA ARG A 33 36.42 38.73 21.64
C ARG A 33 35.50 39.94 21.42
N LEU A 34 34.18 39.79 21.59
CA LEU A 34 33.23 40.89 21.43
C LEU A 34 32.19 41.04 22.58
N THR A 35 32.40 40.45 23.75
CA THR A 35 31.49 40.59 24.91
C THR A 35 32.03 41.44 26.05
N LYS A 36 32.81 42.48 25.74
CA LYS A 36 33.27 43.43 26.75
C LYS A 36 32.99 44.85 26.26
N GLY A 37 31.89 45.42 26.75
CA GLY A 37 31.51 46.79 26.46
C GLY A 37 30.02 47.02 26.63
N ASP A 38 29.69 47.53 27.82
CA ASP A 38 28.74 48.61 28.06
C ASP A 38 27.26 48.27 28.21
N ASP A 39 26.81 48.51 29.45
CA ASP A 39 25.44 48.76 29.87
C ASP A 39 24.77 49.80 28.96
N ASP A 40 23.62 49.46 28.38
CA ASP A 40 22.43 50.32 28.20
C ASP A 40 21.47 49.76 27.12
N ASP A 41 20.17 49.85 27.42
CA ASP A 41 18.98 49.73 26.55
C ASP A 41 18.19 48.38 26.49
N ASP A 42 17.30 48.23 27.47
CA ASP A 42 16.25 47.22 27.70
C ASP A 42 15.19 47.14 26.57
N SER A 43 15.24 48.01 25.57
CA SER A 43 14.30 48.03 24.44
C SER A 43 14.65 47.04 23.32
N SER A 44 15.92 46.66 23.23
CA SER A 44 16.48 45.82 22.15
C SER A 44 16.28 44.32 22.39
N LEU A 45 16.16 43.90 23.65
CA LEU A 45 15.96 42.51 24.05
C LEU A 45 14.53 42.01 23.73
N TYR A 46 13.56 42.92 23.69
CA TYR A 46 12.17 42.62 23.34
C TYR A 46 12.00 42.27 21.85
N LEU A 47 12.68 43.02 20.98
CA LEU A 47 12.67 42.79 19.53
C LEU A 47 13.28 41.44 19.14
N ILE A 48 14.35 41.01 19.81
CA ILE A 48 15.01 39.73 19.55
C ILE A 48 14.14 38.55 20.04
N LYS A 49 13.45 38.68 21.18
CA LYS A 49 12.51 37.67 21.69
C LYS A 49 11.27 37.51 20.81
N VAL A 50 10.76 38.60 20.23
CA VAL A 50 9.63 38.58 19.28
C VAL A 50 10.01 37.84 17.99
N CYS A 51 11.23 38.04 17.47
CA CYS A 51 11.72 37.33 16.28
C CYS A 51 11.92 35.82 16.48
N ILE A 52 12.38 35.39 17.66
CA ILE A 52 12.57 33.95 17.95
C ILE A 52 11.22 33.23 18.13
N HIS A 53 10.22 33.89 18.74
CA HIS A 53 8.87 33.32 18.80
C HIS A 53 8.19 33.25 17.43
N LEU A 54 8.40 34.23 16.56
CA LEU A 54 7.91 34.22 15.17
C LEU A 54 8.53 33.12 14.29
N LEU A 55 9.73 32.62 14.63
CA LEU A 55 10.40 31.54 13.90
C LEU A 55 10.07 30.13 14.43
N LEU A 56 9.53 30.00 15.64
CA LEU A 56 9.13 28.71 16.23
C LEU A 56 7.63 28.40 16.11
N THR A 57 6.82 29.33 15.61
CA THR A 57 5.41 29.11 15.25
C THR A 57 5.22 28.84 13.76
N PHE A 58 6.28 28.42 13.05
CA PHE A 58 6.10 27.79 11.74
C PHE A 58 5.39 26.46 11.98
N ASP A 59 4.06 26.52 12.05
CA ASP A 59 3.19 25.38 11.96
C ASP A 59 3.65 24.58 10.74
N PHE A 60 4.27 23.43 11.00
CA PHE A 60 4.43 22.40 9.99
C PHE A 60 3.02 21.86 9.75
N ALA A 61 2.19 22.65 9.07
CA ALA A 61 0.94 22.20 8.53
C ALA A 61 1.31 21.02 7.65
N SER A 62 1.08 19.82 8.18
CA SER A 62 1.39 18.59 7.49
C SER A 62 0.51 18.61 6.25
N ILE A 63 1.08 18.99 5.11
CA ILE A 63 0.44 18.94 3.80
C ILE A 63 0.25 17.45 3.51
N THR A 64 -0.80 16.86 4.07
CA THR A 64 -1.38 15.64 3.54
C THR A 64 -2.14 16.08 2.30
N ASP A 65 -1.41 16.27 1.20
CA ASP A 65 -2.03 16.30 -0.10
C ASP A 65 -2.69 14.94 -0.28
N ALA A 66 -3.99 14.88 0.03
CA ALA A 66 -4.82 13.75 -0.31
C ALA A 66 -4.76 13.66 -1.85
N ILE A 67 -3.89 12.79 -2.37
CA ILE A 67 -3.76 12.51 -3.79
C ILE A 67 -5.19 12.32 -4.32
N PRO A 68 -5.63 13.10 -5.32
CA PRO A 68 -7.00 13.04 -5.80
C PRO A 68 -7.28 11.64 -6.35
N VAL A 69 -7.89 10.80 -5.53
CA VAL A 69 -8.29 9.45 -5.91
C VAL A 69 -9.44 9.57 -6.90
N ASN A 70 -9.27 8.99 -8.09
CA ASN A 70 -10.35 8.94 -9.08
C ASN A 70 -11.52 8.10 -8.52
N ARG A 71 -12.53 8.80 -7.98
CA ARG A 71 -13.69 8.17 -7.33
C ARG A 71 -14.44 7.22 -8.26
N ASN A 72 -14.51 7.52 -9.55
CA ASN A 72 -15.16 6.65 -10.53
C ASN A 72 -14.38 5.34 -10.72
N TYR A 73 -13.04 5.42 -10.81
CA TYR A 73 -12.18 4.24 -10.92
C TYR A 73 -12.29 3.32 -9.69
N VAL A 74 -12.22 3.91 -8.49
CA VAL A 74 -12.39 3.17 -7.23
C VAL A 74 -13.77 2.52 -7.14
N LYS A 75 -14.82 3.25 -7.51
CA LYS A 75 -16.19 2.73 -7.51
C LYS A 75 -16.34 1.52 -8.41
N GLN A 76 -15.66 1.47 -9.55
CA GLN A 76 -15.76 0.32 -10.46
C GLN A 76 -15.23 -0.99 -9.83
N PHE A 77 -14.17 -0.95 -9.02
CA PHE A 77 -13.73 -2.14 -8.28
C PHE A 77 -14.63 -2.44 -7.07
N LEU A 78 -15.00 -1.41 -6.30
CA LEU A 78 -15.69 -1.59 -5.01
C LEU A 78 -17.16 -1.96 -5.12
N ALA A 79 -17.89 -1.44 -6.11
CA ALA A 79 -19.36 -1.48 -6.09
C ALA A 79 -19.91 -2.91 -6.07
N ALA A 80 -19.46 -3.78 -6.98
CA ALA A 80 -19.91 -5.17 -7.04
C ALA A 80 -19.50 -5.97 -5.79
N GLN A 81 -18.29 -5.73 -5.28
CA GLN A 81 -17.75 -6.44 -4.13
C GLN A 81 -18.50 -6.06 -2.84
N ASN A 82 -18.72 -4.76 -2.60
CA ASN A 82 -19.49 -4.29 -1.46
C ASN A 82 -20.98 -4.66 -1.56
N ALA A 83 -21.55 -4.75 -2.76
CA ALA A 83 -22.89 -5.29 -2.95
C ALA A 83 -22.97 -6.78 -2.56
N ALA A 84 -21.98 -7.59 -2.95
CA ALA A 84 -21.90 -9.01 -2.56
C ALA A 84 -21.79 -9.18 -1.03
N ARG A 85 -20.98 -8.34 -0.38
CA ARG A 85 -20.84 -8.30 1.09
C ARG A 85 -22.13 -7.86 1.78
N SER A 86 -22.78 -6.80 1.26
CA SER A 86 -24.04 -6.28 1.80
C SER A 86 -25.17 -7.32 1.75
N ALA A 87 -25.26 -8.11 0.69
CA ALA A 87 -26.22 -9.21 0.58
C ALA A 87 -26.08 -10.28 1.68
N LEU A 88 -24.91 -10.35 2.33
CA LEU A 88 -24.60 -11.25 3.44
C LEU A 88 -24.54 -10.53 4.80
N ARG A 89 -24.95 -9.24 4.84
CA ARG A 89 -24.86 -8.37 6.03
C ARG A 89 -23.43 -8.24 6.57
N LEU A 90 -22.43 -8.31 5.69
CA LEU A 90 -21.03 -8.09 6.04
C LEU A 90 -20.70 -6.59 5.98
N PRO A 91 -19.81 -6.07 6.85
CA PRO A 91 -19.32 -4.70 6.75
C PRO A 91 -18.70 -4.43 5.37
N PRO A 92 -18.95 -3.27 4.74
CA PRO A 92 -18.33 -2.93 3.46
C PRO A 92 -16.81 -2.77 3.63
N MET A 93 -16.06 -3.10 2.58
CA MET A 93 -14.65 -2.77 2.49
C MET A 93 -14.48 -1.30 2.11
N VAL A 94 -13.45 -0.67 2.67
CA VAL A 94 -13.05 0.70 2.34
C VAL A 94 -11.77 0.70 1.50
N TRP A 95 -11.65 1.67 0.60
CA TRP A 95 -10.45 1.81 -0.22
C TRP A 95 -9.25 2.21 0.66
N ASP A 96 -8.11 1.52 0.50
CA ASP A 96 -6.84 1.88 1.13
C ASP A 96 -5.80 2.19 0.04
N ALA A 97 -5.28 3.42 0.07
CA ALA A 97 -4.33 3.90 -0.93
C ALA A 97 -3.01 3.12 -0.91
N ARG A 98 -2.55 2.62 0.25
CA ARG A 98 -1.31 1.83 0.36
C ARG A 98 -1.47 0.48 -0.31
N LEU A 99 -2.64 -0.17 -0.15
CA LEU A 99 -2.96 -1.39 -0.88
C LEU A 99 -3.04 -1.14 -2.38
N ALA A 100 -3.60 0.01 -2.80
CA ALA A 100 -3.67 0.36 -4.21
C ALA A 100 -2.27 0.57 -4.82
N HIS A 101 -1.36 1.22 -4.08
CA HIS A 101 0.03 1.36 -4.48
C HIS A 101 0.75 0.01 -4.56
N TYR A 102 0.51 -0.90 -3.61
CA TYR A 102 1.05 -2.26 -3.67
C TYR A 102 0.53 -3.01 -4.90
N ALA A 103 -0.77 -2.96 -5.14
CA ALA A 103 -1.42 -3.55 -6.30
C ALA A 103 -0.84 -3.00 -7.61
N GLU A 104 -0.62 -1.69 -7.70
CA GLU A 104 -0.03 -1.03 -8.87
C GLU A 104 1.42 -1.45 -9.10
N TRP A 105 2.23 -1.47 -8.04
CA TRP A 105 3.60 -1.97 -8.12
C TRP A 105 3.64 -3.39 -8.69
N TYR A 106 2.84 -4.30 -8.13
CA TYR A 106 2.85 -5.69 -8.57
C TYR A 106 2.30 -5.85 -9.99
N ALA A 107 1.18 -5.18 -10.31
CA ALA A 107 0.61 -5.20 -11.66
C ALA A 107 1.63 -4.77 -12.71
N ASN A 108 2.44 -3.74 -12.42
CA ASN A 108 3.48 -3.28 -13.34
C ASN A 108 4.57 -4.34 -13.62
N LEU A 109 4.90 -5.21 -12.65
CA LEU A 109 5.81 -6.34 -12.86
C LEU A 109 5.24 -7.38 -13.84
N ARG A 110 3.91 -7.54 -13.87
CA ARG A 110 3.20 -8.51 -14.74
C ARG A 110 2.96 -7.99 -16.16
N ARG A 111 3.35 -6.75 -16.48
CA ARG A 111 3.10 -6.18 -17.82
C ARG A 111 3.83 -6.90 -18.94
N GLY A 112 4.97 -7.54 -18.64
CA GLY A 112 5.78 -8.25 -19.64
C GLY A 112 5.10 -9.48 -20.22
N ASP A 113 4.44 -10.27 -19.36
CA ASP A 113 3.90 -11.59 -19.69
C ASP A 113 2.38 -11.69 -19.51
N CYS A 114 1.76 -10.84 -18.68
CA CYS A 114 0.33 -10.82 -18.36
C CYS A 114 -0.19 -12.13 -17.73
N VAL A 115 0.70 -12.99 -17.20
CA VAL A 115 0.30 -14.29 -16.62
C VAL A 115 -0.30 -14.09 -15.22
N LEU A 116 -1.33 -14.89 -14.92
CA LEU A 116 -2.00 -14.93 -13.61
C LEU A 116 -1.12 -15.66 -12.60
N GLU A 117 -0.22 -14.91 -11.97
CA GLU A 117 0.60 -15.36 -10.85
C GLU A 117 0.35 -14.44 -9.66
N HIS A 118 0.26 -15.03 -8.47
CA HIS A 118 0.05 -14.28 -7.24
C HIS A 118 1.35 -13.65 -6.75
N SER A 119 1.26 -12.49 -6.08
CA SER A 119 2.43 -11.78 -5.56
C SER A 119 3.17 -12.50 -4.44
N ASN A 120 2.51 -13.46 -3.78
CA ASN A 120 2.95 -14.07 -2.52
C ASN A 120 3.24 -13.01 -1.43
N GLY A 121 2.58 -11.87 -1.52
CA GLY A 121 2.62 -10.79 -0.54
C GLY A 121 1.84 -11.10 0.74
N PRO A 122 1.83 -10.17 1.71
CA PRO A 122 1.16 -10.35 3.00
C PRO A 122 -0.36 -10.15 2.95
N TYR A 123 -0.92 -9.79 1.80
CA TYR A 123 -2.33 -9.44 1.62
C TYR A 123 -3.11 -10.56 0.95
N GLY A 124 -4.42 -10.57 1.16
CA GLY A 124 -5.32 -11.34 0.30
C GLY A 124 -5.23 -10.78 -1.13
N GLU A 125 -5.51 -11.60 -2.13
CA GLU A 125 -5.29 -11.18 -3.52
C GLU A 125 -6.26 -11.84 -4.50
N ASN A 126 -6.86 -11.03 -5.36
CA ASN A 126 -7.55 -11.49 -6.56
C ASN A 126 -6.85 -10.90 -7.78
N ILE A 127 -6.65 -11.72 -8.80
CA ILE A 127 -6.02 -11.34 -10.06
C ILE A 127 -6.94 -11.64 -11.25
N PHE A 128 -6.81 -10.86 -12.30
CA PHE A 128 -7.60 -10.97 -13.52
C PHE A 128 -6.73 -10.65 -14.73
N CYS A 129 -6.91 -11.43 -15.79
CA CYS A 129 -6.30 -11.18 -17.09
C CYS A 129 -7.39 -11.32 -18.14
N GLY A 130 -7.44 -10.36 -19.07
CA GLY A 130 -8.39 -10.36 -20.16
C GLY A 130 -7.75 -9.89 -21.45
N SER A 131 -8.06 -10.57 -22.55
CA SER A 131 -7.56 -10.21 -23.88
C SER A 131 -8.08 -8.85 -24.36
N GLY A 132 -7.26 -8.13 -25.13
CA GLY A 132 -7.59 -6.78 -25.58
C GLY A 132 -7.58 -5.73 -24.47
N LYS A 133 -8.03 -4.50 -24.78
CA LYS A 133 -7.95 -3.35 -23.86
C LYS A 133 -9.28 -2.99 -23.19
N GLY A 134 -10.38 -3.62 -23.61
CA GLY A 134 -11.75 -3.23 -23.26
C GLY A 134 -12.20 -3.65 -21.86
N TRP A 135 -11.49 -4.56 -21.20
CA TRP A 135 -11.84 -5.00 -19.86
C TRP A 135 -11.72 -3.85 -18.85
N THR A 136 -12.83 -3.65 -18.14
CA THR A 136 -12.99 -2.63 -17.10
C THR A 136 -12.84 -3.23 -15.70
N PRO A 137 -12.43 -2.44 -14.70
CA PRO A 137 -12.45 -2.86 -13.30
C PRO A 137 -13.78 -3.44 -12.83
N ALA A 138 -14.91 -2.86 -13.29
CA ALA A 138 -16.24 -3.35 -12.95
C ALA A 138 -16.50 -4.77 -13.48
N GLN A 139 -16.03 -5.08 -14.69
CA GLN A 139 -16.16 -6.42 -15.24
C GLN A 139 -15.29 -7.44 -14.50
N ALA A 140 -14.06 -7.08 -14.12
CA ALA A 140 -13.21 -7.96 -13.32
C ALA A 140 -13.83 -8.24 -11.94
N ALA A 141 -14.30 -7.19 -11.24
CA ALA A 141 -14.98 -7.32 -9.96
C ALA A 141 -16.25 -8.19 -10.06
N ALA A 142 -17.07 -7.97 -11.10
CA ALA A 142 -18.26 -8.78 -11.34
C ALA A 142 -17.91 -10.25 -11.65
N ALA A 143 -16.84 -10.51 -12.42
CA ALA A 143 -16.38 -11.86 -12.72
C ALA A 143 -15.99 -12.62 -11.45
N TRP A 144 -15.20 -12.00 -10.56
CA TRP A 144 -14.85 -12.58 -9.26
C TRP A 144 -16.08 -12.84 -8.37
N VAL A 145 -17.02 -11.87 -8.29
CA VAL A 145 -18.27 -12.05 -7.53
C VAL A 145 -19.12 -13.19 -8.12
N SER A 146 -19.10 -13.39 -9.44
CA SER A 146 -19.92 -14.39 -10.12
C SER A 146 -19.58 -15.82 -9.69
N GLU A 147 -18.38 -16.07 -9.15
CA GLU A 147 -17.99 -17.36 -8.60
C GLU A 147 -18.82 -17.78 -7.38
N LYS A 148 -19.65 -16.88 -6.82
CA LYS A 148 -20.70 -17.23 -5.85
C LYS A 148 -21.51 -18.45 -6.28
N ARG A 149 -21.83 -18.57 -7.58
CA ARG A 149 -22.59 -19.70 -8.14
C ARG A 149 -21.89 -21.05 -7.97
N SER A 150 -20.57 -21.01 -7.83
CA SER A 150 -19.70 -22.17 -7.68
C SER A 150 -19.34 -22.45 -6.22
N TYR A 151 -19.69 -21.59 -5.26
CA TYR A 151 -19.38 -21.79 -3.84
C TYR A 151 -20.53 -22.46 -3.10
N ASN A 152 -20.25 -23.56 -2.40
CA ASN A 152 -21.18 -24.18 -1.48
C ASN A 152 -20.77 -23.89 -0.02
N TYR A 153 -21.59 -23.10 0.66
CA TYR A 153 -21.33 -22.69 2.05
C TYR A 153 -21.38 -23.86 3.06
N ARG A 154 -22.28 -24.84 2.84
CA ARG A 154 -22.45 -25.98 3.77
C ARG A 154 -21.18 -26.83 3.80
N SER A 155 -20.68 -27.21 2.63
CA SER A 155 -19.44 -27.98 2.49
C SER A 155 -18.16 -27.14 2.58
N ASN A 156 -18.28 -25.81 2.59
CA ASN A 156 -17.16 -24.86 2.50
C ASN A 156 -16.21 -25.18 1.35
N SER A 157 -16.77 -25.45 0.17
CA SER A 157 -16.00 -25.90 -0.98
C SER A 157 -16.52 -25.29 -2.27
N CYS A 158 -15.66 -25.21 -3.28
CA CYS A 158 -16.12 -24.95 -4.64
C CYS A 158 -16.80 -26.19 -5.22
N ALA A 159 -17.69 -25.98 -6.19
CA ALA A 159 -18.24 -27.04 -7.01
C ALA A 159 -17.12 -27.77 -7.77
N TYR A 160 -17.34 -29.05 -8.09
CA TYR A 160 -16.33 -29.88 -8.73
C TYR A 160 -15.81 -29.24 -10.03
N GLY A 161 -14.48 -29.13 -10.15
CA GLY A 161 -13.82 -28.51 -11.31
C GLY A 161 -14.01 -27.00 -11.45
N GLN A 162 -14.63 -26.33 -10.47
CA GLN A 162 -14.85 -24.89 -10.48
C GLN A 162 -13.96 -24.17 -9.46
N GLN A 163 -13.77 -22.87 -9.68
CA GLN A 163 -13.08 -21.98 -8.77
C GLN A 163 -14.10 -21.08 -8.05
N CYS A 164 -13.79 -20.77 -6.80
CA CYS A 164 -14.59 -19.88 -5.96
C CYS A 164 -13.75 -19.02 -5.01
N GLY A 165 -12.41 -19.11 -5.11
CA GLY A 165 -11.47 -18.43 -4.24
C GLY A 165 -11.55 -16.91 -4.33
N HIS A 166 -11.88 -16.37 -5.51
CA HIS A 166 -12.02 -14.92 -5.67
C HIS A 166 -13.28 -14.43 -4.95
N TYR A 167 -14.38 -15.17 -5.07
CA TYR A 167 -15.61 -14.85 -4.33
C TYR A 167 -15.37 -14.94 -2.82
N THR A 168 -14.80 -16.03 -2.32
CA THR A 168 -14.59 -16.22 -0.87
C THR A 168 -13.67 -15.16 -0.27
N GLN A 169 -12.66 -14.68 -1.01
CA GLN A 169 -11.85 -13.53 -0.58
C GLN A 169 -12.68 -12.24 -0.47
N ILE A 170 -13.55 -11.97 -1.46
CA ILE A 170 -14.40 -10.76 -1.47
C ILE A 170 -15.34 -10.75 -0.27
N VAL A 171 -15.93 -11.89 0.05
CA VAL A 171 -16.90 -12.02 1.16
C VAL A 171 -16.25 -12.49 2.46
N TRP A 172 -14.93 -12.40 2.59
CA TRP A 172 -14.23 -12.73 3.83
C TRP A 172 -14.59 -11.74 4.94
N ARG A 173 -15.14 -12.25 6.04
CA ARG A 173 -15.78 -11.46 7.10
C ARG A 173 -14.81 -10.52 7.78
N GLU A 174 -13.54 -10.88 7.90
CA GLU A 174 -12.52 -10.11 8.61
C GLU A 174 -11.88 -9.04 7.72
N THR A 175 -11.90 -9.20 6.39
CA THR A 175 -11.35 -8.22 5.45
C THR A 175 -12.09 -6.88 5.59
N ARG A 176 -11.32 -5.78 5.72
CA ARG A 176 -11.85 -4.41 5.92
C ARG A 176 -11.43 -3.45 4.82
N ARG A 177 -10.26 -3.67 4.24
CA ARG A 177 -9.61 -2.73 3.31
C ARG A 177 -9.32 -3.42 2.00
N ILE A 178 -9.36 -2.63 0.93
CA ILE A 178 -9.06 -3.09 -0.42
C ILE A 178 -8.34 -1.99 -1.19
N GLY A 179 -7.37 -2.37 -2.02
CA GLY A 179 -6.78 -1.49 -3.01
C GLY A 179 -6.47 -2.26 -4.28
N CYS A 180 -6.72 -1.65 -5.44
CA CYS A 180 -6.67 -2.35 -6.72
C CYS A 180 -5.95 -1.55 -7.79
N ALA A 181 -5.42 -2.27 -8.78
CA ALA A 181 -4.78 -1.70 -9.96
C ALA A 181 -5.23 -2.39 -11.24
N ARG A 182 -5.19 -1.64 -12.35
CA ARG A 182 -5.38 -2.12 -13.71
C ARG A 182 -4.24 -1.58 -14.56
N VAL A 183 -3.54 -2.47 -15.27
CA VAL A 183 -2.48 -2.11 -16.22
C VAL A 183 -2.74 -2.74 -17.58
N SER A 184 -2.23 -2.12 -18.64
CA SER A 184 -2.18 -2.73 -19.96
C SER A 184 -0.87 -3.49 -20.12
N CYS A 185 -0.97 -4.77 -20.50
CA CYS A 185 0.20 -5.60 -20.74
C CYS A 185 0.86 -5.23 -22.07
N TYR A 186 2.19 -5.34 -22.13
CA TYR A 186 2.99 -5.01 -23.30
C TYR A 186 2.68 -5.95 -24.47
N GLY A 187 2.95 -5.48 -25.69
CA GLY A 187 2.73 -6.26 -26.91
C GLY A 187 1.26 -6.59 -27.19
N GLY A 188 0.31 -5.87 -26.58
CA GLY A 188 -1.12 -6.11 -26.81
C GLY A 188 -1.66 -7.37 -26.14
N ARG A 189 -0.93 -7.97 -25.20
CA ARG A 189 -1.31 -9.21 -24.48
C ARG A 189 -2.60 -9.10 -23.67
N GLY A 190 -3.11 -7.90 -23.45
CA GLY A 190 -4.38 -7.65 -22.80
C GLY A 190 -4.27 -6.64 -21.67
N VAL A 191 -5.06 -6.84 -20.63
CA VAL A 191 -4.97 -6.12 -19.37
C VAL A 191 -4.80 -7.07 -18.20
N PHE A 192 -4.05 -6.63 -17.22
CA PHE A 192 -3.91 -7.29 -15.93
C PHE A 192 -4.55 -6.42 -14.85
N MET A 193 -5.34 -7.02 -13.98
CA MET A 193 -5.91 -6.34 -12.82
C MET A 193 -5.68 -7.16 -11.57
N ILE A 194 -5.51 -6.46 -10.46
CA ILE A 194 -5.27 -7.04 -9.15
C ILE A 194 -6.01 -6.22 -8.10
N CYS A 195 -6.59 -6.88 -7.12
CA CYS A 195 -7.05 -6.28 -5.88
C CYS A 195 -6.36 -6.97 -4.70
N ASN A 196 -5.78 -6.18 -3.80
CA ASN A 196 -5.25 -6.65 -2.52
C ASN A 196 -6.21 -6.34 -1.38
N TYR A 197 -6.30 -7.25 -0.42
CA TYR A 197 -7.28 -7.27 0.66
C TYR A 197 -6.59 -7.35 2.03
N ASP A 198 -7.01 -6.52 2.97
CA ASP A 198 -6.46 -6.49 4.34
C ASP A 198 -7.56 -6.42 5.41
N PRO A 199 -7.53 -7.27 6.45
CA PRO A 199 -6.72 -8.50 6.57
C PRO A 199 -6.95 -9.50 5.41
N PRO A 200 -5.98 -10.37 5.11
CA PRO A 200 -6.12 -11.44 4.11
C PRO A 200 -7.25 -12.41 4.49
N GLY A 201 -7.85 -13.03 3.48
CA GLY A 201 -8.84 -14.10 3.66
C GLY A 201 -8.34 -15.44 3.13
N ASN A 202 -9.28 -16.34 2.88
CA ASN A 202 -9.04 -17.68 2.33
C ASN A 202 -8.10 -18.55 3.16
N TYR A 203 -8.16 -18.43 4.49
CA TYR A 203 -7.47 -19.35 5.39
C TYR A 203 -8.03 -20.77 5.23
N ILE A 204 -7.12 -21.75 5.10
CA ILE A 204 -7.48 -23.16 4.87
C ILE A 204 -8.29 -23.67 6.06
N GLY A 205 -9.47 -24.23 5.78
CA GLY A 205 -10.36 -24.79 6.80
C GLY A 205 -11.32 -23.78 7.45
N GLU A 206 -11.14 -22.49 7.20
CA GLU A 206 -12.01 -21.44 7.71
C GLU A 206 -13.11 -21.07 6.72
N ARG A 207 -14.25 -20.59 7.24
CA ARG A 207 -15.38 -20.12 6.42
C ARG A 207 -15.29 -18.61 6.23
N PRO A 208 -15.68 -18.09 5.05
CA PRO A 208 -15.58 -16.67 4.76
C PRO A 208 -16.61 -15.82 5.51
N TYR A 209 -17.74 -16.35 6.00
CA TYR A 209 -18.76 -15.55 6.70
C TYR A 209 -19.65 -16.37 7.61
#